data_AF-A0A842NHB8-F1
#
_entry.id   AF-A0A842NHB8-F1
#
_cell.length_a   1.000
_cell.length_b   1.000
_cell.length_c   1.000
_cell.angle_alpha   90.00
_cell.angle_beta   90.00
_cell.angle_gamma   90.00
#
_symmetry.space_group_name_H-M   'P 1'
#
loop_
_entity.id
_entity.type
_entity.pdbx_description
1 polymer ?
#
loop_
_entity_poly.entity_id
_entity_poly.type
_entity_poly.pdbx_seq_one_letter_code
_entity_poly.pdbx_strand_id
1 'polypeptide(L)'
;MTSEGAKKAWETRRRALGQTEKRTIGKESTHWGKSRQEQEAICDFIYSKLKKHIHYDLNEYRISSEADLRSSVTFYLRNFIDKLKTKDWRLHTGLWTYPEASFFKNRKKGKKSRVEIDVVVTKIPESFSGASRPIGIELKEHQNIGEDAIVDLKKLVDLKKEKMIKYGFLIYLFRNEKESEIENERLSKEIPKKLEDEIFVITINPYEGMSGRHVEKFNKKWDQSKDLRPEKMTGRKAGINRGASKKTRKKKKSKK
;
A
#
# COMPACT_ATOMS: atom_id res chain seq x y z
N MET A 1 -6.95 4.45 15.64
CA MET A 1 -6.30 3.37 16.42
C MET A 1 -6.79 2.03 15.83
N THR A 2 -6.04 0.94 15.94
CA THR A 2 -6.39 -0.37 15.33
C THR A 2 -7.42 -1.13 16.16
N SER A 3 -8.27 -1.95 15.53
CA SER A 3 -9.31 -2.71 16.23
C SER A 3 -8.72 -3.53 17.38
N GLU A 4 -9.44 -3.61 18.49
CA GLU A 4 -8.96 -4.25 19.72
C GLU A 4 -8.58 -5.74 19.49
N GLY A 5 -9.30 -6.41 18.59
CA GLY A 5 -9.01 -7.78 18.16
C GLY A 5 -7.70 -7.91 17.37
N ALA A 6 -7.45 -7.02 16.41
CA ALA A 6 -6.21 -7.02 15.63
C ALA A 6 -5.00 -6.61 16.47
N LYS A 7 -5.18 -5.67 17.41
CA LYS A 7 -4.16 -5.34 18.42
C LYS A 7 -3.84 -6.53 19.31
N LYS A 8 -4.86 -7.23 19.85
CA LYS A 8 -4.67 -8.40 20.71
C LYS A 8 -4.00 -9.55 19.96
N ALA A 9 -4.38 -9.81 18.70
CA ALA A 9 -3.75 -10.82 17.86
C ALA A 9 -2.27 -10.49 17.60
N TRP A 10 -1.97 -9.24 17.22
CA TRP A 10 -0.61 -8.77 17.00
C TRP A 10 0.24 -8.77 18.29
N GLU A 11 -0.30 -8.31 19.41
CA GLU A 11 0.38 -8.34 20.72
C GLU A 11 0.63 -9.76 21.23
N THR A 12 -0.32 -10.67 21.02
CA THR A 12 -0.18 -12.10 21.37
C THR A 12 0.96 -12.72 20.55
N ARG A 13 1.05 -12.39 19.26
CA ARG A 13 2.15 -12.82 18.39
C ARG A 13 3.48 -12.22 18.82
N ARG A 14 3.52 -10.91 19.14
CA ARG A 14 4.73 -10.24 19.67
C ARG A 14 5.22 -10.91 20.97
N ARG A 15 4.32 -11.31 21.87
CA ARG A 15 4.66 -12.00 23.13
C ARG A 15 5.15 -13.44 22.91
N ALA A 16 4.51 -14.19 22.01
CA ALA A 16 4.94 -15.56 21.67
C ALA A 16 6.36 -15.57 21.07
N LEU A 17 6.73 -14.51 20.35
CA LEU A 17 8.07 -14.33 19.77
C LEU A 17 9.10 -13.87 20.82
N GLY A 18 8.74 -12.98 21.74
CA GLY A 18 9.62 -12.57 22.85
C GLY A 18 9.88 -13.67 23.90
N GLN A 19 9.03 -14.69 24.00
CA GLN A 19 9.29 -15.87 24.85
C GLN A 19 10.19 -16.91 24.17
N THR A 20 10.28 -16.92 22.84
CA THR A 20 11.25 -17.77 22.11
C THR A 20 12.67 -17.21 22.21
N GLU A 21 12.84 -15.89 22.41
CA GLU A 21 14.14 -15.25 22.66
C GLU A 21 14.80 -15.65 23.99
N LYS A 22 14.02 -16.03 25.02
CA LYS A 22 14.60 -16.43 26.32
C LYS A 22 15.13 -17.86 26.37
N ARG A 23 14.94 -18.69 25.33
CA ARG A 23 15.36 -20.10 25.37
C ARG A 23 16.58 -20.48 24.55
N THR A 24 17.21 -19.57 23.80
CA THR A 24 18.52 -19.85 23.18
C THR A 24 19.23 -18.56 22.77
N ILE A 25 19.78 -17.83 23.75
CA ILE A 25 20.96 -16.98 23.49
C ILE A 25 22.15 -17.94 23.48
N GLY A 26 22.34 -18.59 22.34
CA GLY A 26 23.39 -19.57 22.12
C GLY A 26 23.45 -19.97 20.65
N LYS A 27 24.44 -19.38 19.95
CA LYS A 27 24.93 -19.72 18.61
C LYS A 27 24.06 -19.30 17.40
N GLU A 28 24.70 -18.51 16.53
CA GLU A 28 24.43 -18.28 15.10
C GLU A 28 22.96 -18.23 14.68
N SER A 29 22.37 -17.03 14.68
CA SER A 29 21.14 -16.81 13.93
C SER A 29 21.42 -17.03 12.43
N THR A 30 20.89 -18.10 11.87
CA THR A 30 20.95 -18.36 10.42
C THR A 30 20.45 -17.13 9.63
N HIS A 31 20.97 -16.91 8.42
CA HIS A 31 20.55 -15.78 7.54
C HIS A 31 19.01 -15.69 7.40
N TRP A 32 18.33 -16.85 7.43
CA TRP A 32 16.88 -16.98 7.40
C TRP A 32 16.17 -16.41 8.65
N GLY A 33 16.74 -16.56 9.84
CA GLY A 33 16.21 -16.00 11.08
C GLY A 33 16.25 -14.47 11.10
N LYS A 34 17.37 -13.88 10.67
CA LYS A 34 17.54 -12.43 10.57
C LYS A 34 16.59 -11.81 9.54
N SER A 35 16.45 -12.45 8.38
CA SER A 35 15.52 -11.99 7.33
C SER A 35 14.07 -11.94 7.80
N ARG A 36 13.67 -12.89 8.66
CA ARG A 36 12.32 -12.95 9.21
C ARG A 36 12.09 -11.79 10.19
N GLN A 37 13.06 -11.53 11.08
CA GLN A 37 13.00 -10.41 12.03
C GLN A 37 12.93 -9.06 11.31
N GLU A 38 13.72 -8.87 10.25
CA GLU A 38 13.67 -7.65 9.43
C GLU A 38 12.30 -7.44 8.78
N GLN A 39 11.72 -8.50 8.22
CA GLN A 39 10.40 -8.43 7.59
C GLN A 39 9.30 -8.13 8.61
N GLU A 40 9.37 -8.74 9.79
CA GLU A 40 8.46 -8.46 10.91
C GLU A 40 8.62 -7.01 11.39
N ALA A 41 9.85 -6.48 11.47
CA ALA A 41 10.09 -5.07 11.81
C ALA A 41 9.51 -4.09 10.77
N ILE A 42 9.57 -4.42 9.48
CA ILE A 42 8.93 -3.62 8.41
C ILE A 42 7.41 -3.65 8.56
N CYS A 43 6.82 -4.83 8.80
CA CYS A 43 5.38 -4.96 9.06
C CYS A 43 4.95 -4.15 10.29
N ASP A 44 5.72 -4.21 11.37
CA ASP A 44 5.47 -3.46 12.60
C ASP A 44 5.55 -1.95 12.38
N PHE A 45 6.50 -1.48 11.57
CA PHE A 45 6.57 -0.09 11.16
C PHE A 45 5.33 0.35 10.38
N ILE A 46 4.92 -0.42 9.36
CA ILE A 46 3.72 -0.15 8.57
C ILE A 46 2.49 -0.09 9.48
N TYR A 47 2.30 -1.10 10.33
CA TYR A 47 1.12 -1.24 11.17
C TYR A 47 1.05 -0.17 12.28
N SER A 48 2.16 0.10 12.97
CA SER A 48 2.14 0.88 14.21
C SER A 48 2.64 2.33 14.08
N LYS A 49 3.46 2.63 13.06
CA LYS A 49 4.13 3.95 12.91
C LYS A 49 3.68 4.71 11.67
N LEU A 50 3.44 4.03 10.55
CA LEU A 50 3.16 4.69 9.28
C LEU A 50 1.93 5.59 9.35
N LYS A 51 0.83 5.17 10.01
CA LYS A 51 -0.36 6.00 10.20
C LYS A 51 -0.04 7.37 10.80
N LYS A 52 0.85 7.45 11.80
CA LYS A 52 1.25 8.73 12.42
C LYS A 52 2.00 9.64 11.45
N HIS A 53 2.89 9.06 10.64
CA HIS A 53 3.61 9.80 9.61
C HIS A 53 2.68 10.33 8.51
N ILE A 54 1.70 9.55 8.09
CA ILE A 54 0.68 10.00 7.13
C ILE A 54 -0.18 11.12 7.72
N HIS A 55 -0.58 11.05 8.99
CA HIS A 55 -1.28 12.16 9.66
C HIS A 55 -0.44 13.44 9.70
N TYR A 56 0.86 13.33 9.96
CA TYR A 56 1.75 14.49 9.89
C TYR A 56 1.74 15.13 8.50
N ASP A 57 1.89 14.33 7.43
CA ASP A 57 1.85 14.86 6.06
C ASP A 57 0.47 15.43 5.67
N LEU A 58 -0.63 14.89 6.19
CA LEU A 58 -1.98 15.44 6.02
C LEU A 58 -2.11 16.80 6.70
N ASN A 59 -1.58 16.96 7.92
CA ASN A 59 -1.59 18.21 8.66
C ASN A 59 -0.75 19.31 7.97
N GLU A 60 0.34 18.90 7.33
CA GLU A 60 1.21 19.77 6.52
C GLU A 60 0.69 19.97 5.09
N TYR A 61 -0.53 19.49 4.77
CA TYR A 61 -1.18 19.61 3.46
C TYR A 61 -0.37 19.02 2.29
N ARG A 62 0.46 18.01 2.55
CA ARG A 62 1.30 17.33 1.56
C ARG A 62 0.57 16.24 0.79
N ILE A 63 -0.58 15.78 1.31
CA ILE A 63 -1.39 14.73 0.70
C ILE A 63 -2.72 15.32 0.28
N SER A 64 -3.03 15.22 -1.02
CA SER A 64 -4.31 15.65 -1.59
C SER A 64 -4.88 14.73 -2.67
N SER A 65 -4.24 13.58 -2.85
CA SER A 65 -4.60 12.57 -3.84
C SER A 65 -4.00 11.22 -3.46
N GLU A 66 -4.48 10.14 -4.08
CA GLU A 66 -3.89 8.81 -3.97
C GLU A 66 -2.40 8.79 -4.38
N ALA A 67 -2.00 9.60 -5.37
CA ALA A 67 -0.61 9.71 -5.81
C ALA A 67 0.30 10.36 -4.74
N ASP A 68 -0.21 11.36 -4.02
CA ASP A 68 0.52 11.97 -2.90
C ASP A 68 0.60 11.00 -1.72
N LEU A 69 -0.48 10.26 -1.44
CA LEU A 69 -0.48 9.19 -0.44
C LEU A 69 0.59 8.13 -0.77
N ARG A 70 0.67 7.69 -2.03
CA ARG A 70 1.73 6.78 -2.50
C ARG A 70 3.11 7.38 -2.30
N SER A 71 3.29 8.66 -2.62
CA SER A 71 4.59 9.35 -2.43
C SER A 71 4.99 9.42 -0.96
N SER A 72 4.06 9.75 -0.07
CA SER A 72 4.30 9.78 1.39
C SER A 72 4.61 8.39 1.95
N VAL A 73 3.78 7.39 1.65
CA VAL A 73 4.00 5.99 2.08
C VAL A 73 5.38 5.49 1.64
N THR A 74 5.73 5.72 0.37
CA THR A 74 7.02 5.26 -0.18
C THR A 74 8.21 6.00 0.42
N PHE A 75 8.08 7.30 0.72
CA PHE A 75 9.12 8.08 1.41
C PHE A 75 9.43 7.52 2.80
N TYR A 76 8.40 7.33 3.64
CA TYR A 76 8.60 6.83 4.99
C TYR A 76 9.09 5.39 5.01
N LEU A 77 8.61 4.53 4.10
CA LEU A 77 9.10 3.16 4.01
C LEU A 77 10.56 3.08 3.54
N ARG A 78 10.96 3.87 2.54
CA ARG A 78 12.37 3.94 2.12
C ARG A 78 13.27 4.37 3.27
N ASN A 79 12.91 5.45 3.95
CA ASN A 79 13.68 5.94 5.10
C ASN A 79 13.77 4.93 6.24
N PHE A 80 12.73 4.12 6.47
CA PHE A 80 12.78 3.04 7.46
C PHE A 80 13.70 1.90 7.00
N ILE A 81 13.57 1.46 5.75
CA ILE A 81 14.37 0.38 5.16
C ILE A 81 15.86 0.76 5.14
N ASP A 82 16.19 1.98 4.74
CA ASP A 82 17.58 2.47 4.70
C ASP A 82 18.24 2.45 6.09
N LYS A 83 17.45 2.66 7.15
CA LYS A 83 17.91 2.58 8.55
C LYS A 83 18.18 1.15 9.03
N LEU A 84 17.63 0.13 8.36
CA LEU A 84 17.96 -1.27 8.66
C LEU A 84 19.41 -1.62 8.28
N LYS A 85 20.11 -0.74 7.54
CA LYS A 85 21.50 -0.91 7.10
C LYS A 85 21.76 -2.21 6.32
N THR A 86 20.73 -2.76 5.68
CA THR A 86 20.83 -3.95 4.84
C THR A 86 20.60 -3.59 3.38
N LYS A 87 21.51 -4.02 2.50
CA LYS A 87 21.47 -3.69 1.07
C LYS A 87 20.51 -4.56 0.27
N ASP A 88 19.79 -5.46 0.92
CA ASP A 88 19.02 -6.51 0.24
C ASP A 88 17.55 -6.14 0.10
N TRP A 89 17.05 -5.18 0.87
CA TRP A 89 15.66 -4.76 0.78
C TRP A 89 15.45 -3.71 -0.30
N ARG A 90 14.37 -3.86 -1.07
CA ARG A 90 13.96 -2.94 -2.13
C ARG A 90 12.49 -2.59 -1.98
N LEU A 91 12.18 -1.37 -2.38
CA LEU A 91 10.82 -0.88 -2.49
C LEU A 91 10.50 -0.65 -3.97
N HIS A 92 9.42 -1.27 -4.44
CA HIS A 92 8.88 -1.13 -5.79
C HIS A 92 7.53 -0.42 -5.74
N THR A 93 7.20 0.31 -6.79
CA THR A 93 5.90 0.95 -6.97
C THR A 93 5.27 0.49 -8.27
N GLY A 94 3.99 0.14 -8.27
CA GLY A 94 3.29 -0.35 -9.47
C GLY A 94 3.86 -1.66 -10.00
N LEU A 95 4.14 -2.61 -9.11
CA LEU A 95 4.75 -3.89 -9.49
C LEU A 95 3.72 -4.80 -10.12
N TRP A 96 3.95 -5.21 -11.36
CA TRP A 96 3.13 -6.22 -12.04
C TRP A 96 3.52 -7.63 -11.60
N THR A 97 2.53 -8.38 -11.11
CA THR A 97 2.61 -9.81 -10.84
C THR A 97 1.78 -10.59 -11.85
N TYR A 98 2.12 -11.86 -12.03
CA TYR A 98 1.47 -12.78 -12.96
C TYR A 98 0.95 -13.99 -12.18
N PRO A 99 -0.23 -13.85 -11.53
CA PRO A 99 -0.90 -14.96 -10.86
C PRO A 99 -1.24 -16.10 -11.82
N GLU A 100 -1.45 -17.29 -11.27
CA GLU A 100 -1.83 -18.46 -12.06
C GLU A 100 -3.19 -18.27 -12.75
N ALA A 101 -3.45 -19.04 -13.81
CA ALA A 101 -4.73 -18.96 -14.54
C ALA A 101 -5.94 -19.19 -13.62
N SER A 102 -5.75 -19.96 -12.53
CA SER A 102 -6.76 -20.20 -11.49
C SER A 102 -7.19 -18.96 -10.72
N PHE A 103 -6.37 -17.92 -10.64
CA PHE A 103 -6.70 -16.62 -10.06
C PHE A 103 -7.83 -15.94 -10.83
N PHE A 104 -7.92 -16.22 -12.13
CA PHE A 104 -8.78 -15.52 -13.08
C PHE A 104 -9.98 -16.35 -13.53
N LYS A 105 -10.39 -17.34 -12.74
CA LYS A 105 -11.49 -18.29 -13.08
C LYS A 105 -12.78 -17.62 -13.58
N ASN A 106 -13.00 -16.34 -13.28
CA ASN A 106 -14.17 -15.56 -13.72
C ASN A 106 -13.86 -14.47 -14.79
N ARG A 107 -12.64 -14.41 -15.34
CA ARG A 107 -12.28 -13.43 -16.39
C ARG A 107 -12.39 -14.07 -17.78
N LYS A 108 -12.86 -13.27 -18.75
CA LYS A 108 -12.94 -13.68 -20.16
C LYS A 108 -11.58 -14.19 -20.66
N LYS A 109 -11.56 -15.38 -21.27
CA LYS A 109 -10.39 -16.02 -21.90
C LYS A 109 -9.67 -15.04 -22.85
N GLY A 110 -8.35 -14.91 -22.73
CA GLY A 110 -7.49 -14.23 -23.72
C GLY A 110 -6.78 -12.94 -23.28
N LYS A 111 -7.10 -12.36 -22.11
CA LYS A 111 -6.29 -11.27 -21.54
C LYS A 111 -5.26 -11.87 -20.58
N LYS A 112 -3.96 -11.70 -20.85
CA LYS A 112 -2.91 -11.87 -19.83
C LYS A 112 -3.28 -10.99 -18.65
N SER A 113 -3.73 -11.61 -17.58
CA SER A 113 -4.27 -10.93 -16.42
C SER A 113 -3.14 -10.74 -15.44
N ARG A 114 -2.34 -9.71 -15.69
CA ARG A 114 -1.40 -9.22 -14.70
C ARG A 114 -2.16 -8.47 -13.61
N VAL A 115 -1.64 -8.50 -12.40
CA VAL A 115 -2.15 -7.73 -11.25
C VAL A 115 -1.06 -6.76 -10.85
N GLU A 116 -1.39 -5.48 -10.74
CA GLU A 116 -0.46 -4.46 -10.24
C GLU A 116 -0.62 -4.32 -8.75
N ILE A 117 0.47 -4.25 -7.98
CA ILE A 117 0.47 -3.92 -6.55
C ILE A 117 1.07 -2.52 -6.40
N ASP A 118 0.38 -1.62 -5.69
CA ASP A 118 0.76 -0.21 -5.62
C ASP A 118 2.16 0.00 -5.04
N VAL A 119 2.45 -0.64 -3.91
CA VAL A 119 3.77 -0.61 -3.27
C VAL A 119 4.14 -2.01 -2.82
N VAL A 120 5.38 -2.41 -3.10
CA VAL A 120 5.90 -3.74 -2.73
C VAL A 120 7.25 -3.60 -2.06
N VAL A 121 7.43 -4.25 -0.92
CA VAL A 121 8.72 -4.38 -0.25
C VAL A 121 9.21 -5.81 -0.38
N THR A 122 10.35 -5.98 -1.05
CA THR A 122 10.98 -7.27 -1.36
C THR A 122 12.37 -7.32 -0.73
N LYS A 123 12.79 -8.52 -0.32
CA LYS A 123 14.21 -8.81 -0.15
C LYS A 123 14.74 -9.45 -1.42
N ILE A 124 15.77 -8.85 -2.00
CA ILE A 124 16.57 -9.38 -3.09
C ILE A 124 17.78 -10.08 -2.46
N PRO A 125 17.78 -11.41 -2.38
CA PRO A 125 18.95 -12.13 -1.88
C PRO A 125 20.16 -11.95 -2.81
N GLU A 126 21.37 -11.94 -2.25
CA GLU A 126 22.62 -11.88 -3.02
C GLU A 126 22.81 -13.09 -3.95
N SER A 127 22.24 -14.24 -3.58
CA SER A 127 22.18 -15.44 -4.42
C SER A 127 20.75 -15.74 -4.85
N PHE A 128 20.58 -16.36 -6.03
CA PHE A 128 19.28 -16.68 -6.64
C PHE A 128 18.47 -17.76 -5.87
N SER A 129 18.73 -17.95 -4.57
CA SER A 129 18.09 -18.93 -3.69
C SER A 129 16.69 -18.48 -3.26
N GLY A 130 15.80 -18.22 -4.22
CA GLY A 130 14.39 -17.92 -4.00
C GLY A 130 14.13 -16.63 -3.21
N ALA A 131 13.49 -15.64 -3.85
CA ALA A 131 13.13 -14.40 -3.15
C ALA A 131 12.24 -14.69 -1.92
N SER A 132 12.53 -14.03 -0.79
CA SER A 132 11.57 -14.00 0.32
C SER A 132 10.26 -13.41 -0.21
N ARG A 133 9.12 -14.04 0.09
CA ARG A 133 7.83 -13.52 -0.38
C ARG A 133 7.64 -12.07 0.06
N PRO A 134 7.26 -11.15 -0.85
CA PRO A 134 7.14 -9.73 -0.57
C PRO A 134 6.06 -9.36 0.45
N ILE A 135 6.15 -8.12 0.93
CA ILE A 135 5.04 -7.39 1.55
C ILE A 135 4.36 -6.58 0.43
N GLY A 136 3.07 -6.84 0.19
CA GLY A 136 2.25 -6.06 -0.75
C GLY A 136 1.42 -5.01 -0.02
N ILE A 137 1.27 -3.83 -0.63
CA ILE A 137 0.51 -2.72 -0.07
C ILE A 137 -0.36 -2.12 -1.18
N GLU A 138 -1.65 -2.02 -0.92
CA GLU A 138 -2.64 -1.32 -1.75
C GLU A 138 -3.01 0.01 -1.12
N LEU A 139 -3.16 1.04 -1.95
CA LEU A 139 -3.44 2.40 -1.51
C LEU A 139 -4.72 2.91 -2.17
N LYS A 140 -5.60 3.50 -1.38
CA LYS A 140 -6.81 4.16 -1.89
C LYS A 140 -7.07 5.48 -1.18
N GLU A 141 -7.63 6.42 -1.93
CA GLU A 141 -8.13 7.69 -1.41
C GLU A 141 -9.50 8.01 -2.00
N HIS A 142 -10.50 8.14 -1.12
CA HIS A 142 -11.84 8.56 -1.52
C HIS A 142 -12.52 9.37 -0.41
N GLN A 143 -13.60 10.07 -0.71
CA GLN A 143 -14.38 10.74 0.34
C GLN A 143 -15.02 9.74 1.32
N ASN A 144 -15.54 8.64 0.78
CA ASN A 144 -16.15 7.54 1.52
C ASN A 144 -15.47 6.23 1.11
N ILE A 145 -15.41 5.26 2.02
CA ILE A 145 -14.93 3.92 1.68
C ILE A 145 -15.94 3.24 0.75
N GLY A 146 -15.49 2.86 -0.45
CA GLY A 146 -16.31 2.21 -1.48
C GLY A 146 -16.03 0.71 -1.66
N GLU A 147 -16.61 0.16 -2.72
CA GLU A 147 -16.41 -1.23 -3.14
C GLU A 147 -14.97 -1.53 -3.60
N ASP A 148 -14.27 -0.50 -4.05
CA ASP A 148 -12.86 -0.52 -4.42
C ASP A 148 -11.98 -1.06 -3.28
N ALA A 149 -12.26 -0.67 -2.03
CA ALA A 149 -11.58 -1.18 -0.85
C ALA A 149 -11.70 -2.71 -0.72
N ILE A 150 -12.90 -3.23 -0.99
CA ILE A 150 -13.22 -4.65 -0.92
C ILE A 150 -12.53 -5.40 -2.06
N VAL A 151 -12.48 -4.80 -3.25
CA VAL A 151 -11.78 -5.35 -4.42
C VAL A 151 -10.28 -5.48 -4.13
N ASP A 152 -9.65 -4.44 -3.58
CA ASP A 152 -8.22 -4.45 -3.26
C ASP A 152 -7.90 -5.39 -2.09
N LEU A 153 -8.78 -5.52 -1.09
CA LEU A 153 -8.66 -6.54 -0.05
C LEU A 153 -8.74 -7.96 -0.61
N LYS A 154 -9.71 -8.24 -1.49
CA LYS A 154 -9.82 -9.55 -2.16
C LYS A 154 -8.58 -9.86 -2.99
N LYS A 155 -8.05 -8.87 -3.70
CA LYS A 155 -6.80 -8.98 -4.45
C LYS A 155 -5.62 -9.35 -3.54
N LEU A 156 -5.44 -8.69 -2.40
CA LEU A 156 -4.40 -9.05 -1.43
C LEU A 156 -4.58 -10.47 -0.88
N VAL A 157 -5.80 -10.85 -0.53
CA VAL A 157 -6.16 -12.20 -0.07
C VAL A 157 -5.80 -13.26 -1.11
N ASP A 158 -6.11 -13.02 -2.38
CA ASP A 158 -5.85 -13.99 -3.44
C ASP A 158 -4.35 -14.09 -3.76
N LEU A 159 -3.63 -12.96 -3.81
CA LEU A 159 -2.16 -12.95 -3.95
C LEU A 159 -1.48 -13.72 -2.81
N LYS A 160 -2.05 -13.65 -1.61
CA LYS A 160 -1.56 -14.40 -0.44
C LYS A 160 -1.83 -15.90 -0.55
N LYS A 161 -3.03 -16.31 -0.99
CA LYS A 161 -3.37 -17.72 -1.23
C LYS A 161 -2.46 -18.35 -2.29
N GLU A 162 -2.13 -17.59 -3.33
CA GLU A 162 -1.19 -18.01 -4.38
C GLU A 162 0.28 -17.88 -3.97
N LYS A 163 0.56 -17.61 -2.69
CA LYS A 163 1.93 -17.55 -2.15
C LYS A 163 2.81 -16.48 -2.83
N MET A 164 2.20 -15.48 -3.48
CA MET A 164 2.92 -14.38 -4.15
C MET A 164 3.35 -13.30 -3.16
N ILE A 165 2.60 -13.11 -2.08
CA ILE A 165 2.97 -12.22 -0.96
C ILE A 165 3.03 -13.01 0.35
N LYS A 166 3.81 -12.52 1.30
CA LYS A 166 3.79 -13.00 2.69
C LYS A 166 2.78 -12.22 3.52
N TYR A 167 2.77 -10.89 3.36
CA TYR A 167 1.90 -9.97 4.07
C TYR A 167 1.24 -9.00 3.10
N GLY A 168 0.02 -8.58 3.41
CA GLY A 168 -0.75 -7.60 2.65
C GLY A 168 -1.25 -6.47 3.53
N PHE A 169 -1.19 -5.23 3.04
CA PHE A 169 -1.75 -4.06 3.72
C PHE A 169 -2.66 -3.29 2.77
N LEU A 170 -3.92 -3.09 3.14
CA LEU A 170 -4.74 -2.04 2.55
C LEU A 170 -4.59 -0.78 3.39
N ILE A 171 -4.07 0.30 2.80
CA ILE A 171 -4.07 1.63 3.42
C ILE A 171 -5.11 2.49 2.71
N TYR A 172 -6.14 2.89 3.46
CA TYR A 172 -7.28 3.62 2.91
C TYR A 172 -7.40 4.99 3.57
N LEU A 173 -7.17 6.05 2.81
CA LEU A 173 -7.43 7.42 3.22
C LEU A 173 -8.87 7.79 2.87
N PHE A 174 -9.67 8.15 3.87
CA PHE A 174 -11.05 8.58 3.65
C PHE A 174 -11.37 9.88 4.36
N ARG A 175 -12.39 10.62 3.90
CA ARG A 175 -12.64 12.01 4.32
C ARG A 175 -14.13 12.26 4.57
N ASN A 176 -14.68 11.58 5.57
CA ASN A 176 -16.06 11.76 6.02
C ASN A 176 -16.12 11.89 7.55
N GLU A 177 -17.32 11.96 8.11
CA GLU A 177 -17.52 12.16 9.56
C GLU A 177 -17.23 10.90 10.40
N LYS A 178 -16.97 9.74 9.79
CA LYS A 178 -16.77 8.49 10.51
C LYS A 178 -15.35 8.37 11.06
N GLU A 179 -15.22 7.73 12.21
CA GLU A 179 -13.91 7.41 12.78
C GLU A 179 -13.23 6.29 11.99
N SER A 180 -11.90 6.37 11.83
CA SER A 180 -11.11 5.35 11.15
C SER A 180 -11.25 4.00 11.82
N GLU A 181 -11.36 3.96 13.15
CA GLU A 181 -11.44 2.70 13.90
C GLU A 181 -12.67 1.89 13.51
N ILE A 182 -13.83 2.54 13.38
CA ILE A 182 -15.08 1.92 12.92
C ILE A 182 -14.91 1.33 11.52
N GLU A 183 -14.34 2.10 10.59
CA GLU A 183 -14.14 1.64 9.22
C GLU A 183 -13.03 0.57 9.11
N ASN A 184 -12.02 0.62 9.99
CA ASN A 184 -10.98 -0.41 10.09
C ASN A 184 -11.60 -1.75 10.49
N GLU A 185 -12.43 -1.73 11.53
CA GLU A 185 -13.15 -2.91 12.01
C GLU A 185 -14.07 -3.48 10.95
N ARG A 186 -14.83 -2.62 10.26
CA ARG A 186 -15.73 -3.04 9.18
C ARG A 186 -14.96 -3.76 8.07
N LEU A 187 -13.89 -3.16 7.56
CA LEU A 187 -13.08 -3.75 6.49
C LEU A 187 -12.30 -4.99 6.95
N SER A 188 -11.88 -5.04 8.21
CA SER A 188 -11.18 -6.21 8.76
C SER A 188 -12.07 -7.46 8.77
N LYS A 189 -13.40 -7.31 8.92
CA LYS A 189 -14.37 -8.43 8.86
C LYS A 189 -14.45 -9.08 7.48
N GLU A 190 -13.99 -8.40 6.43
CA GLU A 190 -13.93 -8.93 5.06
C GLU A 190 -12.73 -9.86 4.84
N ILE A 191 -11.78 -9.87 5.78
CA ILE A 191 -10.60 -10.73 5.73
C ILE A 191 -10.99 -12.12 6.24
N PRO A 192 -10.70 -13.19 5.50
CA PRO A 192 -10.93 -14.54 6.00
C PRO A 192 -10.15 -14.79 7.29
N LYS A 193 -10.81 -15.33 8.32
CA LYS A 193 -10.22 -15.56 9.66
C LYS A 193 -8.82 -16.17 9.66
N LYS A 194 -8.55 -17.11 8.75
CA LYS A 194 -7.24 -17.77 8.59
C LYS A 194 -6.10 -16.86 8.12
N LEU A 195 -6.40 -15.64 7.69
CA LEU A 195 -5.47 -14.65 7.14
C LEU A 195 -5.42 -13.34 7.94
N GLU A 196 -6.13 -13.24 9.07
CA GLU A 196 -6.20 -12.02 9.90
C GLU A 196 -4.82 -11.58 10.43
N ASP A 197 -3.88 -12.52 10.57
CA ASP A 197 -2.51 -12.22 11.00
C ASP A 197 -1.53 -11.95 9.84
N GLU A 198 -2.04 -11.89 8.61
CA GLU A 198 -1.22 -11.78 7.39
C GLU A 198 -1.70 -10.68 6.45
N ILE A 199 -2.99 -10.36 6.47
CA ILE A 199 -3.60 -9.25 5.74
C ILE A 199 -4.12 -8.25 6.76
N PHE A 200 -3.79 -6.97 6.56
CA PHE A 200 -4.10 -5.90 7.49
C PHE A 200 -4.79 -4.73 6.80
N VAL A 201 -5.65 -4.03 7.53
CA VAL A 201 -6.28 -2.79 7.10
C VAL A 201 -5.79 -1.64 7.95
N ILE A 202 -5.45 -0.52 7.31
CA ILE A 202 -5.08 0.74 7.94
C ILE A 202 -5.92 1.84 7.31
N THR A 203 -7.03 2.16 7.97
CA THR A 203 -7.86 3.32 7.63
C THR A 203 -7.34 4.58 8.29
N ILE A 204 -7.38 5.67 7.54
CA ILE A 204 -6.89 6.99 7.95
C ILE A 204 -7.95 8.01 7.58
N ASN A 205 -8.44 8.75 8.57
CA ASN A 205 -9.29 9.91 8.38
C ASN A 205 -8.54 11.16 8.85
N PRO A 206 -8.25 12.14 7.97
CA PRO A 206 -7.52 13.34 8.36
C PRO A 206 -8.25 14.15 9.42
N TYR A 207 -9.58 14.04 9.54
CA TYR A 207 -10.34 14.81 10.52
C TYR A 207 -10.16 14.32 11.97
N GLU A 208 -9.57 13.14 12.17
CA GLU A 208 -9.30 12.61 13.52
C GLU A 208 -8.40 13.56 14.32
N GLY A 209 -8.93 14.09 15.42
CA GLY A 209 -8.20 15.01 16.29
C GLY A 209 -8.08 16.45 15.76
N MET A 210 -8.76 16.79 14.67
CA MET A 210 -8.86 18.17 14.19
C MET A 210 -10.09 18.88 14.77
N SER A 211 -9.93 20.14 15.19
CA SER A 211 -11.08 21.02 15.50
C SER A 211 -11.78 21.48 14.22
N GLY A 212 -13.04 21.90 14.29
CA GLY A 212 -13.83 22.36 13.13
C GLY A 212 -13.13 23.38 12.20
N ARG A 213 -12.50 24.43 12.75
CA ARG A 213 -11.73 25.41 11.95
C ARG A 213 -10.57 24.79 11.17
N HIS A 214 -9.92 23.78 11.74
CA HIS A 214 -8.81 23.07 11.08
C HIS A 214 -9.33 22.14 9.98
N VAL A 215 -10.50 21.51 10.18
CA VAL A 215 -11.18 20.71 9.14
C VAL A 215 -11.57 21.60 7.96
N GLU A 216 -12.16 22.77 8.19
CA GLU A 216 -12.49 23.73 7.12
C GLU A 216 -11.26 24.18 6.34
N LYS A 217 -10.18 24.54 7.05
CA LYS A 217 -8.91 24.93 6.43
C LYS A 217 -8.30 23.78 5.62
N PHE A 218 -8.35 22.55 6.14
CA PHE A 218 -7.90 21.36 5.42
C PHE A 218 -8.71 21.13 4.15
N ASN A 219 -10.04 21.19 4.22
CA ASN A 219 -10.91 21.03 3.05
C ASN A 219 -10.63 22.11 1.99
N LYS A 220 -10.45 23.37 2.41
CA LYS A 220 -10.07 24.45 1.49
C LYS A 220 -8.73 24.20 0.80
N LYS A 221 -7.71 23.75 1.55
CA LYS A 221 -6.38 23.44 1.00
C LYS A 221 -6.41 22.23 0.07
N TRP A 222 -7.14 21.19 0.47
CA TRP A 222 -7.38 20.01 -0.34
C TRP A 222 -8.06 20.35 -1.67
N ASP A 223 -9.11 21.17 -1.63
CA ASP A 223 -9.80 21.60 -2.84
C ASP A 223 -8.91 22.41 -3.78
N GLN A 224 -8.04 23.27 -3.23
CA GLN A 224 -7.07 24.05 -4.00
C GLN A 224 -6.05 23.17 -4.72
N SER A 225 -5.55 22.11 -4.08
CA SER A 225 -4.55 21.22 -4.68
C SER A 225 -5.17 20.18 -5.62
N LYS A 226 -6.48 19.91 -5.48
CA LYS A 226 -7.23 18.98 -6.34
C LYS A 226 -7.14 19.35 -7.83
N ASP A 227 -6.97 20.62 -8.17
CA ASP A 227 -6.89 21.09 -9.56
C ASP A 227 -5.47 21.05 -10.13
N LEU A 228 -4.46 20.81 -9.28
CA LEU A 228 -3.09 20.50 -9.68
C LEU A 228 -2.91 19.02 -10.07
N ARG A 229 -3.98 18.21 -10.01
CA ARG A 229 -3.95 16.81 -10.42
C ARG A 229 -3.53 16.68 -11.91
N PRO A 230 -2.61 15.77 -12.26
CA PRO A 230 -2.11 15.62 -13.64
C PRO A 230 -3.20 15.38 -14.70
N GLU A 231 -4.35 14.85 -14.30
CA GLU A 231 -5.52 14.59 -15.15
C GLU A 231 -6.26 15.87 -15.56
N LYS A 232 -6.22 16.89 -14.70
CA LYS A 232 -6.85 18.21 -14.90
C LYS A 232 -5.87 19.25 -15.45
N MET A 233 -4.57 19.04 -15.29
CA MET A 233 -3.55 19.90 -15.90
C MET A 233 -3.58 19.78 -17.43
N THR A 234 -4.22 20.78 -18.06
CA THR A 234 -4.41 20.96 -19.51
C THR A 234 -3.11 20.88 -20.34
N GLY A 235 -1.95 21.04 -19.71
CA GLY A 235 -0.64 20.89 -20.35
C GLY A 235 -0.34 19.50 -20.93
N ARG A 236 -0.82 18.40 -20.30
CA ARG A 236 -0.63 17.05 -20.87
C ARG A 236 -1.54 16.78 -22.08
N LYS A 237 -2.75 17.35 -22.13
CA LYS A 237 -3.62 17.31 -23.32
C LYS A 237 -3.02 18.12 -24.48
N ALA A 238 -2.30 19.21 -24.19
CA ALA A 238 -1.63 20.01 -25.22
C ALA A 238 -0.47 19.25 -25.92
N GLY A 239 0.26 18.39 -25.20
CA GLY A 239 1.32 17.55 -25.79
C GLY A 239 0.79 16.45 -26.71
N ILE A 240 -0.31 15.80 -26.33
CA ILE A 240 -0.96 14.72 -27.12
C ILE A 240 -1.54 15.28 -28.43
N ASN A 241 -2.15 16.47 -28.40
CA ASN A 241 -2.69 17.12 -29.61
C ASN A 241 -1.59 17.63 -30.58
N ARG A 242 -0.40 17.99 -30.08
CA ARG A 242 0.76 18.34 -30.92
C ARG A 242 1.35 17.11 -31.64
N GLY A 243 1.23 15.91 -31.07
CA GLY A 243 1.64 14.65 -31.72
C GLY A 243 0.64 14.14 -32.76
N ALA A 244 -0.67 14.28 -32.48
CA ALA A 244 -1.73 13.87 -33.40
C ALA A 244 -1.72 14.68 -34.70
N SER A 245 -1.53 16.00 -34.63
CA SER A 245 -1.47 16.90 -35.79
C SER A 245 -0.28 16.65 -36.73
N LYS A 246 0.86 16.15 -36.22
CA LYS A 246 2.02 15.76 -37.06
C LYS A 246 1.77 14.46 -37.85
N LYS A 247 1.04 13.48 -37.30
CA LYS A 247 0.72 12.22 -38.01
C LYS A 247 -0.28 12.42 -39.15
N THR A 248 -1.26 13.32 -39.00
CA THR A 248 -2.23 13.62 -40.07
C THR A 248 -1.59 14.37 -41.23
N ARG A 249 -0.58 15.22 -40.96
CA ARG A 249 0.13 15.99 -42.01
C ARG A 249 1.03 15.12 -42.89
N LYS A 250 1.64 14.04 -42.35
CA LYS A 250 2.44 13.09 -43.15
C LYS A 250 1.57 12.23 -44.10
N LYS A 251 0.35 11.85 -43.69
CA LYS A 251 -0.57 11.07 -44.54
C LYS A 251 -1.15 11.83 -45.74
N LYS A 252 -1.13 13.16 -45.73
CA LYS A 252 -1.60 14.00 -46.86
C LYS A 252 -0.54 14.27 -47.93
N LYS A 253 0.76 14.08 -47.64
CA LYS A 253 1.84 14.29 -48.61
C LYS A 253 2.21 13.06 -49.42
N SER A 254 1.71 11.87 -49.08
CA SER A 254 1.98 10.61 -49.79
C SER A 254 0.85 10.21 -50.75
N LYS A 255 -0.03 11.15 -51.14
CA LYS A 255 -1.14 10.95 -52.09
C LYS A 255 -1.13 12.02 -53.20
N LYS A 256 0.04 12.51 -53.57
CA LYS A 256 0.25 13.26 -54.80
C LYS A 256 1.35 12.57 -55.58
#